data_AF-A0A8H7TEL3-F1
#
_entry.id   AF-A0A8H7TEL3-F1
#
_cell.length_a   1.000
_cell.length_b   1.000
_cell.length_c   1.000
_cell.angle_alpha   90.00
_cell.angle_beta   90.00
_cell.angle_gamma   90.00
#
_symmetry.space_group_name_H-M   'P 1'
#
loop_
_entity.id
_entity.type
_entity.pdbx_description
1 polymer ?
#
loop_
_entity_poly.entity_id
_entity_poly.type
_entity_poly.pdbx_seq_one_letter_code
_entity_poly.pdbx_strand_id
1 'polypeptide(L)'
;MASTAAKAGDVSPILSAALSTSDEPPPPYDASSLPPNPGFCELAFRERLDNRITGGGMPSAQYFTPCKACSFVCGDEIPPVYKQGWLDWIDPSVNFRWESHVAANKEKDALEEGQRELLGCWICWEYDQKWIEPMVPNEWYKHMRRHFFVEGYRICKGKTGAMQRRRNCEVGHCPKIHS
;
A
#
# COMPACT_ATOMS: atom_id res chain seq x y z
N MET A 1 6.03 58.99 -19.81
CA MET A 1 5.87 57.56 -20.14
C MET A 1 5.97 56.78 -18.85
N ALA A 2 4.86 56.24 -18.36
CA ALA A 2 4.79 55.54 -17.09
C ALA A 2 4.84 54.03 -17.34
N SER A 3 5.85 53.35 -16.80
CA SER A 3 5.99 51.90 -16.87
C SER A 3 5.08 51.23 -15.83
N THR A 4 4.13 50.44 -16.32
CA THR A 4 3.32 49.51 -15.52
C THR A 4 4.13 48.27 -15.19
N ALA A 5 4.53 48.12 -13.92
CA ALA A 5 5.08 46.87 -13.40
C ALA A 5 3.92 45.92 -13.06
N ALA A 6 3.79 44.83 -13.82
CA ALA A 6 2.86 43.75 -13.53
C ALA A 6 3.36 42.90 -12.36
N LYS A 7 2.47 42.70 -11.40
CA LYS A 7 2.65 41.91 -10.17
C LYS A 7 2.67 40.42 -10.55
N ALA A 8 3.82 39.76 -10.41
CA ALA A 8 3.91 38.31 -10.55
C ALA A 8 3.23 37.66 -9.34
N GLY A 9 2.20 36.85 -9.62
CA GLY A 9 1.45 36.11 -8.62
C GLY A 9 2.26 35.00 -7.99
N ASP A 10 2.03 34.81 -6.69
CA ASP A 10 2.41 33.66 -5.88
C ASP A 10 2.00 32.36 -6.57
N VAL A 11 2.97 31.52 -6.91
CA VAL A 11 2.73 30.15 -7.38
C VAL A 11 3.04 29.22 -6.22
N SER A 12 1.98 28.65 -5.65
CA SER A 12 2.04 27.62 -4.60
C SER A 12 2.88 26.41 -5.06
N PRO A 13 3.60 25.71 -4.14
CA PRO A 13 4.48 24.62 -4.50
C PRO A 13 3.66 23.35 -4.76
N ILE A 14 3.26 23.15 -6.02
CA ILE A 14 2.76 21.87 -6.49
C ILE A 14 3.97 20.94 -6.69
N LEU A 15 4.09 19.97 -5.78
CA LEU A 15 4.56 18.60 -6.02
C LEU A 15 5.69 18.47 -7.06
N SER A 16 6.91 18.89 -6.70
CA SER A 16 8.12 18.45 -7.38
C SER A 16 8.49 17.03 -6.93
N ALA A 17 7.74 16.04 -7.40
CA ALA A 17 8.27 14.68 -7.52
C ALA A 17 8.96 14.63 -8.88
N ALA A 18 10.29 14.63 -8.89
CA ALA A 18 11.07 14.50 -10.12
C ALA A 18 10.67 13.20 -10.83
N LEU A 19 10.24 13.30 -12.10
CA LEU A 19 10.07 12.14 -12.97
C LEU A 19 11.44 11.44 -13.06
N SER A 20 11.55 10.22 -12.53
CA SER A 20 12.76 9.43 -12.65
C SER A 20 12.94 9.00 -14.12
N THR A 21 14.07 9.38 -14.72
CA THR A 21 14.47 9.00 -16.09
C THR A 21 15.33 7.73 -16.12
N SER A 22 15.39 6.98 -15.01
CA SER A 22 16.11 5.73 -14.92
C SER A 22 15.35 4.61 -15.66
N ASP A 23 16.00 3.98 -16.65
CA ASP A 23 15.54 2.73 -17.27
C ASP A 23 15.61 1.54 -16.30
N GLU A 24 16.39 1.67 -15.23
CA GLU A 24 16.42 0.70 -14.14
C GLU A 24 15.20 0.93 -13.23
N PRO A 25 14.32 -0.08 -13.04
CA PRO A 25 13.16 0.08 -12.19
C PRO A 25 13.62 0.41 -10.77
N PRO A 26 12.96 1.36 -10.07
CA PRO A 26 13.33 1.66 -8.69
C PRO A 26 13.36 0.35 -7.89
N PRO A 27 14.49 0.06 -7.21
CA PRO A 27 14.62 -1.18 -6.47
C PRO A 27 13.54 -1.24 -5.39
N PRO A 28 13.15 -2.43 -4.94
CA PRO A 28 13.11 -2.62 -3.52
C PRO A 28 14.55 -2.67 -2.99
N TYR A 29 14.96 -1.63 -2.28
CA TYR A 29 16.23 -1.58 -1.56
C TYR A 29 16.16 -2.56 -0.38
N ASP A 30 17.02 -3.57 -0.45
CA ASP A 30 17.51 -4.42 0.63
C ASP A 30 16.48 -4.90 1.69
N ALA A 31 16.03 -6.15 1.56
CA ALA A 31 15.21 -6.83 2.58
C ALA A 31 16.03 -7.33 3.79
N SER A 32 17.30 -6.95 3.89
CA SER A 32 18.28 -7.55 4.83
C SER A 32 18.07 -7.17 6.30
N SER A 33 17.27 -6.13 6.59
CA SER A 33 16.71 -5.92 7.93
C SER A 33 15.39 -5.17 7.86
N LEU A 34 14.27 -5.87 8.00
CA LEU A 34 12.99 -5.18 8.17
C LEU A 34 13.02 -4.38 9.48
N PRO A 35 12.52 -3.13 9.48
CA PRO A 35 12.33 -2.37 10.72
C PRO A 35 11.40 -3.13 11.71
N PRO A 36 11.33 -2.71 12.98
CA PRO A 36 10.29 -3.22 13.88
C PRO A 36 8.90 -2.81 13.41
N ASN A 37 7.86 -3.56 13.82
CA ASN A 37 6.47 -3.26 13.47
C ASN A 37 6.12 -1.80 13.85
N PRO A 38 5.81 -0.93 12.87
CA PRO A 38 5.63 0.50 13.08
C PRO A 38 4.25 0.87 13.63
N GLY A 39 3.31 -0.08 13.69
CA GLY A 39 1.92 0.17 14.07
C GLY A 39 0.89 -0.70 13.37
N PHE A 40 1.29 -1.63 12.49
CA PHE A 40 0.37 -2.63 11.96
C PHE A 40 -0.19 -3.50 13.10
N CYS A 41 -1.40 -4.00 12.93
CA CYS A 41 -1.92 -5.03 13.82
C CYS A 41 -0.98 -6.23 13.84
N GLU A 42 -0.75 -6.82 15.02
CA GLU A 42 0.22 -7.92 15.19
C GLU A 42 -0.08 -9.12 14.28
N LEU A 43 -1.36 -9.45 14.06
CA LEU A 43 -1.74 -10.53 13.15
C LEU A 43 -1.54 -10.16 11.68
N ALA A 44 -1.75 -8.89 11.31
CA ALA A 44 -1.44 -8.38 9.96
C ALA A 44 0.06 -8.48 9.69
N PHE A 45 0.85 -8.02 10.66
CA PHE A 45 2.30 -8.03 10.58
C PHE A 45 2.86 -9.45 10.49
N ARG A 46 2.33 -10.38 11.29
CA ARG A 46 2.72 -11.79 11.25
C ARG A 46 2.33 -12.46 9.92
N GLU A 47 1.12 -12.24 9.43
CA GLU A 47 0.66 -12.78 8.15
C GLU A 47 1.57 -12.35 6.99
N ARG A 48 2.00 -11.09 6.97
CA ARG A 48 2.95 -10.58 5.97
C ARG A 48 4.29 -11.34 5.97
N LEU A 49 4.77 -11.74 7.15
CA LEU A 49 5.99 -12.54 7.29
C LEU A 49 5.74 -14.00 6.90
N ASP A 50 4.63 -14.59 7.35
CA ASP A 50 4.26 -15.97 7.06
C ASP A 50 4.03 -16.21 5.56
N ASN A 51 3.50 -15.22 4.84
CA ASN A 51 3.32 -15.26 3.39
C ASN A 51 4.64 -15.29 2.59
N ARG A 52 5.79 -15.21 3.24
CA ARG A 52 7.11 -15.47 2.63
C ARG A 52 7.48 -16.95 2.63
N ILE A 53 6.80 -17.78 3.42
CA ILE A 53 7.10 -19.20 3.63
C ILE A 53 6.12 -20.05 2.82
N THR A 54 6.62 -21.09 2.14
CA THR A 54 5.77 -22.05 1.42
C THR A 54 4.78 -22.71 2.36
N GLY A 55 3.48 -22.57 2.08
CA GLY A 55 2.40 -23.09 2.93
C GLY A 55 2.08 -22.24 4.17
N GLY A 56 2.84 -21.18 4.45
CA GLY A 56 2.59 -20.23 5.54
C GLY A 56 1.60 -19.15 5.12
N GLY A 57 0.88 -18.56 6.07
CA GLY A 57 -0.16 -17.55 5.86
C GLY A 57 -1.57 -18.12 5.68
N MET A 58 -2.59 -17.29 5.87
CA MET A 58 -3.98 -17.72 5.91
C MET A 58 -4.56 -18.12 4.52
N PRO A 59 -5.54 -19.04 4.48
CA PRO A 59 -6.32 -19.30 3.28
C PRO A 59 -7.27 -18.12 2.95
N SER A 60 -7.58 -17.93 1.66
CA SER A 60 -8.30 -16.74 1.19
C SER A 60 -9.64 -16.47 1.89
N ALA A 61 -10.38 -17.51 2.28
CA ALA A 61 -11.67 -17.36 2.97
C ALA A 61 -11.53 -16.70 4.36
N GLN A 62 -10.35 -16.77 5.00
CA GLN A 62 -10.15 -16.21 6.34
C GLN A 62 -9.96 -14.70 6.33
N TYR A 63 -9.56 -14.07 5.22
CA TYR A 63 -9.36 -12.61 5.16
C TYR A 63 -10.66 -11.80 5.33
N PHE A 64 -11.81 -12.41 5.09
CA PHE A 64 -13.12 -11.78 5.29
C PHE A 64 -13.68 -11.99 6.71
N THR A 65 -13.00 -12.78 7.54
CA THR A 65 -13.41 -12.96 8.93
C THR A 65 -12.84 -11.85 9.81
N PRO A 66 -13.54 -11.43 10.88
CA PRO A 66 -13.01 -10.42 11.79
C PRO A 66 -11.66 -10.83 12.35
N CYS A 67 -10.70 -9.92 12.29
CA CYS A 67 -9.37 -10.13 12.86
C CYS A 67 -9.49 -10.45 14.35
N LYS A 68 -8.87 -11.56 14.78
CA LYS A 68 -8.98 -12.01 16.17
C LYS A 68 -8.30 -11.08 17.18
N ALA A 69 -7.39 -10.21 16.73
CA ALA A 69 -6.68 -9.28 17.59
C ALA A 69 -7.38 -7.93 17.74
N CYS A 70 -7.96 -7.38 16.65
CA CYS A 70 -8.51 -6.03 16.66
C CYS A 70 -9.93 -5.92 16.08
N SER A 71 -10.54 -7.03 15.68
CA SER A 71 -11.87 -7.11 15.05
C SER A 71 -12.01 -6.37 13.71
N PHE A 72 -10.89 -6.00 13.08
CA PHE A 72 -10.85 -5.49 11.70
C PHE A 72 -11.54 -6.47 10.74
N VAL A 73 -12.38 -5.96 9.84
CA VAL A 73 -13.00 -6.73 8.76
C VAL A 73 -12.56 -6.12 7.44
N CYS A 74 -11.95 -6.93 6.57
CA CYS A 74 -11.47 -6.46 5.28
C CYS A 74 -12.63 -6.38 4.28
N GLY A 75 -12.89 -5.20 3.73
CA GLY A 75 -13.75 -5.05 2.57
C GLY A 75 -13.14 -5.67 1.30
N ASP A 76 -14.00 -6.06 0.36
CA ASP A 76 -13.66 -6.59 -0.97
C ASP A 76 -13.71 -5.52 -2.08
N GLU A 77 -14.29 -4.36 -1.79
CA GLU A 77 -14.43 -3.26 -2.76
C GLU A 77 -13.11 -2.53 -3.02
N ILE A 78 -12.84 -2.27 -4.31
CA ILE A 78 -11.74 -1.41 -4.77
C ILE A 78 -12.32 -0.09 -5.26
N PRO A 79 -12.03 1.05 -4.60
CA PRO A 79 -12.54 2.36 -4.96
C PRO A 79 -12.21 2.75 -6.42
N PRO A 80 -13.14 3.40 -7.16
CA PRO A 80 -12.92 3.82 -8.54
C PRO A 80 -11.68 4.70 -8.74
N VAL A 81 -11.31 5.50 -7.74
CA VAL A 81 -10.14 6.39 -7.77
C VAL A 81 -8.82 5.64 -8.01
N TYR A 82 -8.74 4.37 -7.61
CA TYR A 82 -7.56 3.53 -7.88
C TYR A 82 -7.38 3.23 -9.38
N LYS A 83 -8.50 3.06 -10.08
CA LYS A 83 -8.58 2.57 -11.46
C LYS A 83 -8.65 3.71 -12.48
N GLN A 84 -8.99 4.92 -12.03
CA GLN A 84 -9.25 6.06 -12.90
C GLN A 84 -8.06 6.40 -13.82
N GLY A 85 -8.28 6.27 -15.14
CA GLY A 85 -7.30 6.61 -16.18
C GLY A 85 -6.12 5.63 -16.29
N TRP A 86 -6.16 4.49 -15.61
CA TRP A 86 -5.18 3.41 -15.76
C TRP A 86 -5.89 2.27 -16.49
N LEU A 87 -5.53 1.95 -17.73
CA LEU A 87 -6.27 0.96 -18.54
C LEU A 87 -5.93 -0.49 -18.15
N ASP A 88 -4.67 -0.78 -17.85
CA ASP A 88 -4.19 -2.11 -17.46
C ASP A 88 -3.83 -2.17 -15.97
N TRP A 89 -4.70 -1.61 -15.13
CA TRP A 89 -4.48 -1.59 -13.69
C TRP A 89 -4.49 -3.00 -13.11
N ILE A 90 -3.87 -3.11 -11.95
CA ILE A 90 -3.73 -4.38 -11.24
C ILE A 90 -4.34 -4.18 -9.88
N ASP A 91 -5.34 -4.99 -9.58
CA ASP A 91 -5.98 -4.96 -8.27
C ASP A 91 -4.97 -5.44 -7.20
N PRO A 92 -4.70 -4.66 -6.14
CA PRO A 92 -4.03 -5.16 -4.95
C PRO A 92 -4.84 -6.36 -4.44
N SER A 93 -4.16 -7.42 -4.01
CA SER A 93 -4.89 -8.59 -3.51
C SER A 93 -5.59 -8.24 -2.20
N VAL A 94 -6.70 -8.92 -1.91
CA VAL A 94 -7.37 -8.82 -0.60
C VAL A 94 -6.40 -9.17 0.53
N ASN A 95 -5.46 -10.09 0.29
CA ASN A 95 -4.39 -10.39 1.25
C ASN A 95 -3.55 -9.15 1.54
N PHE A 96 -3.12 -8.40 0.51
CA PHE A 96 -2.30 -7.21 0.71
C PHE A 96 -3.03 -6.13 1.51
N ARG A 97 -4.33 -5.93 1.26
CA ARG A 97 -5.17 -5.03 2.07
C ARG A 97 -5.29 -5.54 3.51
N TRP A 98 -5.51 -6.84 3.69
CA TRP A 98 -5.59 -7.45 5.01
C TRP A 98 -4.27 -7.31 5.77
N GLU A 99 -3.13 -7.63 5.17
CA GLU A 99 -1.80 -7.42 5.77
C GLU A 99 -1.55 -5.96 6.14
N SER A 100 -2.18 -5.01 5.46
CA SER A 100 -2.02 -3.57 5.69
C SER A 100 -2.81 -3.04 6.89
N HIS A 101 -3.65 -3.85 7.54
CA HIS A 101 -4.54 -3.31 8.56
C HIS A 101 -3.82 -2.89 9.86
N VAL A 102 -4.30 -1.78 10.41
CA VAL A 102 -3.87 -1.18 11.68
C VAL A 102 -4.97 -1.41 12.71
N ALA A 103 -4.58 -1.69 13.95
CA ALA A 103 -5.54 -1.77 15.05
C ALA A 103 -6.05 -0.36 15.38
N ALA A 104 -7.29 -0.06 15.04
CA ALA A 104 -7.91 1.21 15.43
C ALA A 104 -7.95 1.30 16.97
N ASN A 105 -7.41 2.39 17.51
CA ASN A 105 -7.55 2.72 18.91
C ASN A 105 -8.93 3.37 19.12
N LYS A 106 -9.87 2.61 19.67
CA LYS A 106 -11.26 3.05 19.90
C LYS A 106 -11.38 4.35 20.72
N GLU A 107 -10.35 4.72 21.49
CA GLU A 107 -10.36 5.94 22.32
C GLU A 107 -9.79 7.17 21.61
N LYS A 108 -8.89 6.98 20.62
CA LYS A 108 -8.25 8.08 19.87
C LYS A 108 -8.83 8.27 18.49
N ASP A 109 -9.23 7.17 17.87
CA ASP A 109 -9.77 7.13 16.53
C ASP A 109 -11.29 7.14 16.70
N ALA A 110 -11.86 8.34 16.83
CA ALA A 110 -13.30 8.58 16.86
C ALA A 110 -13.91 8.21 15.50
N LEU A 111 -13.91 6.92 15.20
CA LEU A 111 -14.43 6.34 13.98
C LEU A 111 -15.90 6.01 14.23
N GLU A 112 -16.77 6.55 13.39
CA GLU A 112 -18.19 6.22 13.42
C GLU A 112 -18.40 4.71 13.30
N GLU A 113 -19.52 4.23 13.84
CA GLU A 113 -19.90 2.82 13.83
C GLU A 113 -20.06 2.34 12.36
N GLY A 114 -18.99 1.73 11.82
CA GLY A 114 -18.92 1.31 10.41
C GLY A 114 -17.64 1.75 9.69
N GLN A 115 -16.89 2.72 10.21
CA GLN A 115 -15.63 3.20 9.63
C GLN A 115 -14.38 2.55 10.27
N ARG A 116 -14.32 1.22 10.33
CA ARG A 116 -13.28 0.51 11.11
C ARG A 116 -12.09 -0.02 10.30
N GLU A 117 -11.91 0.47 9.07
CA GLU A 117 -10.74 0.12 8.27
C GLU A 117 -9.70 1.24 8.30
N LEU A 118 -8.60 1.00 9.02
CA LEU A 118 -7.38 1.80 8.91
C LEU A 118 -6.27 0.93 8.33
N LEU A 119 -5.60 1.46 7.31
CA LEU A 119 -4.59 0.74 6.53
C LEU A 119 -3.27 1.52 6.52
N GLY A 120 -2.18 0.85 6.89
CA GLY A 120 -0.81 1.34 6.74
C GLY A 120 -0.25 0.99 5.36
N CYS A 121 0.81 1.68 4.93
CA CYS A 121 1.46 1.41 3.66
C CYS A 121 2.73 0.55 3.84
N TRP A 122 2.67 -0.71 3.41
CA TRP A 122 3.86 -1.57 3.37
C TRP A 122 4.92 -1.05 2.42
N ILE A 123 4.55 -0.30 1.36
CA ILE A 123 5.56 0.19 0.42
C ILE A 123 6.44 1.26 1.08
N CYS A 124 5.82 2.29 1.65
CA CYS A 124 6.54 3.31 2.39
C CYS A 124 7.38 2.71 3.53
N TRP A 125 6.87 1.70 4.21
CA TRP A 125 7.57 1.12 5.35
C TRP A 125 8.69 0.13 4.97
N GLU A 126 8.41 -0.87 4.10
CA GLU A 126 9.40 -1.89 3.72
C GLU A 126 10.50 -1.31 2.82
N TYR A 127 10.19 -0.36 1.95
CA TYR A 127 11.12 0.10 0.90
C TYR A 127 11.63 1.51 1.12
N ASP A 128 10.77 2.43 1.58
CA ASP A 128 11.20 3.81 1.87
C ASP A 128 11.62 4.02 3.34
N GLN A 129 11.48 2.99 4.19
CA GLN A 129 11.73 3.02 5.64
C GLN A 129 10.99 4.15 6.37
N LYS A 130 9.76 4.46 5.93
CA LYS A 130 8.92 5.52 6.47
C LYS A 130 7.57 4.98 6.92
N TRP A 131 7.23 5.22 8.18
CA TRP A 131 5.85 5.07 8.64
C TRP A 131 5.06 6.33 8.32
N ILE A 132 4.00 6.18 7.54
CA ILE A 132 3.03 7.24 7.27
C ILE A 132 1.78 6.99 8.09
N GLU A 133 1.02 8.04 8.35
CA GLU A 133 -0.22 7.95 9.11
C GLU A 133 -1.20 6.95 8.45
N PRO A 134 -1.85 6.06 9.22
CA PRO A 134 -2.84 5.13 8.70
C PRO A 134 -3.97 5.83 7.97
N MET A 135 -4.43 5.23 6.88
CA MET A 135 -5.43 5.82 6.00
C MET A 135 -6.70 4.98 5.98
N VAL A 136 -7.84 5.65 5.83
CA VAL A 136 -9.09 4.98 5.42
C VAL A 136 -8.95 4.39 4.01
N PRO A 137 -9.77 3.40 3.60
CA PRO A 137 -9.55 2.67 2.36
C PRO A 137 -9.42 3.54 1.12
N ASN A 138 -10.28 4.55 0.95
CA ASN A 138 -10.23 5.43 -0.23
C ASN A 138 -8.90 6.19 -0.34
N GLU A 139 -8.38 6.71 0.76
CA GLU A 139 -7.09 7.42 0.79
C GLU A 139 -5.92 6.44 0.65
N TRP A 140 -6.01 5.26 1.26
CA TRP A 140 -5.00 4.21 1.09
C TRP A 140 -4.91 3.77 -0.38
N TYR A 141 -6.04 3.56 -1.07
CA TYR A 141 -6.03 3.21 -2.49
C TYR A 141 -5.49 4.34 -3.38
N LYS A 142 -5.81 5.61 -3.09
CA LYS A 142 -5.17 6.76 -3.77
C LYS A 142 -3.66 6.76 -3.57
N HIS A 143 -3.21 6.46 -2.35
CA HIS A 143 -1.80 6.39 -2.01
C HIS A 143 -1.10 5.22 -2.73
N MET A 144 -1.68 4.02 -2.71
CA MET A 144 -1.17 2.87 -3.45
C MET A 144 -1.13 3.12 -4.96
N ARG A 145 -2.13 3.85 -5.50
CA ARG A 145 -2.13 4.27 -6.90
C ARG A 145 -0.88 5.09 -7.24
N ARG A 146 -0.48 6.01 -6.37
CA ARG A 146 0.75 6.80 -6.57
C ARG A 146 1.98 5.90 -6.70
N HIS A 147 2.15 4.95 -5.79
CA HIS A 147 3.28 4.01 -5.86
C HIS A 147 3.32 3.24 -7.18
N PHE A 148 2.20 2.65 -7.60
CA PHE A 148 2.21 1.76 -8.76
C PHE A 148 2.13 2.49 -10.11
N PHE A 149 1.37 3.58 -10.19
CA PHE A 149 1.13 4.29 -11.44
C PHE A 149 2.08 5.46 -11.67
N VAL A 150 2.40 6.23 -10.62
CA VAL A 150 3.22 7.44 -10.75
C VAL A 150 4.69 7.13 -10.48
N GLU A 151 4.99 6.42 -9.40
CA GLU A 151 6.36 6.13 -8.96
C GLU A 151 6.94 4.87 -9.61
N GLY A 152 6.09 4.07 -10.26
CA GLY A 152 6.51 2.97 -11.13
C GLY A 152 6.80 1.64 -10.42
N TYR A 153 6.51 1.51 -9.12
CA TYR A 153 6.62 0.24 -8.40
C TYR A 153 5.88 -0.88 -9.15
N ARG A 154 6.55 -2.01 -9.39
CA ARG A 154 6.02 -3.12 -10.20
C ARG A 154 5.38 -4.17 -9.30
N ILE A 155 4.12 -4.54 -9.57
CA ILE A 155 3.43 -5.63 -8.87
C ILE A 155 3.83 -6.98 -9.48
N CYS A 156 4.10 -7.97 -8.65
CA CYS A 156 4.26 -9.36 -9.08
C CYS A 156 2.88 -9.91 -9.41
N LYS A 157 2.66 -10.28 -10.68
CA LYS A 157 1.36 -10.80 -11.16
C LYS A 157 1.37 -12.31 -11.17
N GLY A 158 0.32 -12.92 -10.63
CA GLY A 158 0.04 -14.34 -10.79
C GLY A 158 -0.59 -14.65 -12.15
N LYS A 159 -0.86 -15.94 -12.41
CA LYS A 159 -1.48 -16.42 -13.66
C LYS A 159 -2.84 -15.78 -13.97
N THR A 160 -3.57 -15.34 -12.95
CA THR A 160 -4.89 -14.71 -13.07
C THR A 160 -4.83 -13.18 -13.24
N GLY A 161 -3.64 -12.59 -13.31
CA GLY A 161 -3.43 -11.15 -13.44
C GLY A 161 -3.47 -10.37 -12.12
N ALA A 162 -3.95 -10.98 -11.03
CA ALA A 162 -3.94 -10.38 -9.69
C ALA A 162 -2.54 -10.35 -9.06
N MET A 163 -2.36 -9.48 -8.05
CA MET A 163 -1.16 -9.46 -7.21
C MET A 163 -0.90 -10.84 -6.60
N GLN A 164 0.31 -11.36 -6.78
CA GLN A 164 0.76 -12.66 -6.32
C GLN A 164 1.32 -12.57 -4.90
N ARG A 165 0.99 -13.58 -4.08
CA ARG A 165 1.61 -13.78 -2.77
C ARG A 165 3.08 -14.10 -2.91
N ARG A 166 3.93 -13.60 -2.02
CA ARG A 166 5.38 -13.84 -2.08
C ARG A 166 5.73 -15.33 -2.13
N ARG A 167 5.10 -16.17 -1.30
CA ARG A 167 5.30 -17.64 -1.27
C ARG A 167 4.96 -18.36 -2.58
N ASN A 168 4.16 -17.74 -3.45
CA ASN A 168 3.80 -18.33 -4.74
C ASN A 168 4.75 -17.87 -5.86
N CYS A 169 5.64 -16.90 -5.61
CA CYS A 169 6.60 -16.43 -6.60
C CYS A 169 7.82 -17.36 -6.62
N GLU A 170 8.07 -18.02 -7.75
CA GLU A 170 9.18 -18.96 -7.92
C GLU A 170 10.55 -18.25 -8.09
N VAL A 171 10.55 -16.92 -8.17
CA VAL A 171 11.77 -16.12 -8.31
C VAL A 171 12.32 -15.82 -6.91
N GLY A 172 13.45 -16.44 -6.57
CA GLY A 172 14.05 -16.33 -5.22
C GLY A 172 14.27 -14.90 -4.73
N HIS A 173 14.71 -14.00 -5.63
CA HIS A 173 14.92 -12.58 -5.33
C HIS A 173 14.06 -11.69 -6.24
N CYS A 174 12.75 -11.95 -6.27
CA CYS A 174 11.83 -11.15 -7.08
C CYS A 174 11.82 -9.68 -6.61
N PRO A 175 12.18 -8.71 -7.48
CA PRO A 175 12.22 -7.29 -7.13
C PRO A 175 10.84 -6.61 -7.19
N LYS A 176 9.77 -7.37 -7.41
CA LYS A 176 8.41 -6.83 -7.53
C LYS A 176 7.71 -6.79 -6.18
N ILE A 177 6.68 -5.96 -6.06
CA ILE A 177 5.80 -5.91 -4.89
C ILE A 177 4.88 -7.13 -4.89
N HIS A 178 4.82 -7.81 -3.75
CA HIS A 178 3.97 -8.98 -3.51
C HIS A 178 2.95 -8.67 -2.42
N SER A 179 1.89 -9.47 -2.38
CA SER A 179 1.16 -9.73 -1.14
C SER A 179 1.73 -10.93 -0.40
#